data_AF-X1V2P8-F1
#
_entry.id   AF-X1V2P8-F1
#
_cell.length_a   1.000
_cell.length_b   1.000
_cell.length_c   1.000
_cell.angle_alpha   90.00
_cell.angle_beta   90.00
_cell.angle_gamma   90.00
#
_symmetry.space_group_name_H-M   'P 1'
#
loop_
_entity.id
_entity.type
_entity.pdbx_description
1 polymer ?
#
loop_
_entity_poly.entity_id
_entity_poly.type
_entity_poly.pdbx_seq_one_letter_code
_entity_poly.pdbx_strand_id
1 'polypeptide(L)'
;LTKDGEPCHKLLVTDLHKKSQPIIRYELNDIITISKKKCSCGSNFRVIKQIQGRADDMFWGVKTDTKETQFIFQDYISRTIISTSEDIEEYQATQDSYTEITLGIQLKKDSNKERIKEQLIQRLKKVFSK
;
A
#
# COMPACT_ATOMS: atom_id res chain seq x y z
N LEU A 1 -0.17 10.95 -20.04
CA LEU A 1 -0.01 11.59 -18.71
C LEU A 1 -1.13 11.07 -17.82
N THR A 2 -0.82 10.54 -16.63
CA THR A 2 -1.84 10.11 -15.65
C THR A 2 -2.70 11.31 -15.25
N LYS A 3 -4.03 11.14 -15.19
CA LYS A 3 -4.94 12.24 -14.80
C LYS A 3 -4.96 12.41 -13.28
N ASP A 4 -5.26 13.62 -12.82
CA ASP A 4 -5.46 13.85 -11.38
C ASP A 4 -6.60 12.97 -10.85
N GLY A 5 -6.38 12.40 -9.67
CA GLY A 5 -7.28 11.45 -9.02
C GLY A 5 -7.12 10.00 -9.45
N GLU A 6 -6.30 9.71 -10.47
CA GLU A 6 -5.94 8.35 -10.87
C GLU A 6 -4.57 7.93 -10.28
N PRO A 7 -4.37 6.65 -9.96
CA PRO A 7 -3.07 6.14 -9.54
C PRO A 7 -2.00 6.30 -10.64
N CYS A 8 -0.90 6.94 -10.29
CA CYS A 8 0.29 7.07 -11.12
C CYS A 8 1.27 5.96 -10.77
N HIS A 9 1.52 5.07 -11.73
CA HIS A 9 2.37 3.89 -11.57
C HIS A 9 3.84 4.15 -11.93
N LYS A 10 4.16 5.35 -12.42
CA LYS A 10 5.49 5.73 -12.88
C LYS A 10 5.77 7.18 -12.49
N LEU A 11 6.46 7.35 -11.37
CA LEU A 11 6.83 8.66 -10.84
C LEU A 11 8.26 8.99 -11.29
N LEU A 12 8.45 10.13 -11.95
CA LEU A 12 9.78 10.60 -12.32
C LEU A 12 10.18 11.78 -11.43
N VAL A 13 11.38 11.70 -10.85
CA VAL A 13 11.93 12.76 -10.00
C VAL A 13 13.18 13.37 -10.63
N THR A 14 13.25 14.70 -10.55
CA THR A 14 14.43 15.47 -10.93
C THR A 14 14.79 16.38 -9.75
N ASP A 15 16.06 16.34 -9.34
CA ASP A 15 16.62 17.26 -8.37
C ASP A 15 16.89 18.61 -9.04
N LEU A 16 16.41 19.70 -8.45
CA LEU A 16 16.56 21.07 -8.97
C LEU A 16 17.62 21.88 -8.21
N HIS A 17 18.24 21.33 -7.17
CA HIS A 17 19.08 22.08 -6.24
C HIS A 17 20.47 21.47 -6.02
N LYS A 18 20.61 20.14 -6.07
CA LYS A 18 21.90 19.48 -5.86
C LYS A 18 22.86 19.74 -7.03
N LYS A 19 24.11 20.06 -6.68
CA LYS A 19 25.22 20.21 -7.64
C LYS A 19 26.06 18.94 -7.80
N SER A 20 26.18 18.13 -6.74
CA SER A 20 26.86 16.83 -6.79
C SER A 20 25.82 15.72 -6.77
N GLN A 21 25.99 14.74 -7.66
CA GLN A 21 25.07 13.61 -7.87
C GLN A 21 23.58 14.04 -8.03
N PRO A 22 23.26 15.01 -8.91
CA PRO A 22 21.86 15.33 -9.19
C PRO A 22 21.19 14.15 -9.88
N ILE A 23 19.99 13.82 -9.42
CA ILE A 23 19.17 12.78 -10.02
C ILE A 23 18.25 13.46 -11.05
N ILE A 24 18.22 12.96 -12.29
CA ILE A 24 17.43 13.56 -13.37
C ILE A 24 16.49 12.52 -13.97
N ARG A 25 15.18 12.80 -13.94
CA ARG A 25 14.12 11.91 -14.44
C ARG A 25 14.24 10.46 -13.95
N TYR A 26 14.67 10.28 -12.70
CA TYR A 26 14.78 8.96 -12.10
C TYR A 26 13.40 8.44 -11.76
N GLU A 27 13.16 7.21 -12.16
CA GLU A 27 11.90 6.52 -11.94
C GLU A 27 11.87 5.97 -10.52
N LEU A 28 11.00 6.55 -9.71
CA LEU A 28 10.59 5.95 -8.45
C LEU A 28 9.48 4.95 -8.75
N ASN A 29 9.63 3.74 -8.20
CA ASN A 29 8.62 2.69 -8.27
C ASN A 29 7.45 2.95 -7.30
N ASP A 30 7.35 4.13 -6.70
CA ASP A 30 6.23 4.49 -5.83
C ASP A 30 4.94 4.76 -6.62
N ILE A 31 3.82 4.30 -6.09
CA ILE A 31 2.50 4.53 -6.65
C ILE A 31 1.82 5.64 -5.88
N ILE A 32 1.56 6.75 -6.56
CA ILE A 32 0.95 7.94 -5.95
C ILE A 32 -0.32 8.36 -6.68
N THR A 33 -1.28 8.90 -5.93
CA THR A 33 -2.45 9.56 -6.52
C THR A 33 -2.35 11.07 -6.28
N ILE A 34 -2.37 11.87 -7.34
CA ILE A 34 -2.43 13.34 -7.25
C ILE A 34 -3.88 13.76 -7.01
N SER A 35 -4.09 14.71 -6.10
CA SER A 35 -5.42 15.26 -5.81
C SER A 35 -5.94 16.12 -6.96
N LYS A 36 -7.25 16.03 -7.23
CA LYS A 36 -7.97 16.99 -8.10
C LYS A 36 -8.17 18.36 -7.44
N LYS A 37 -7.94 18.47 -6.12
CA LYS A 37 -8.14 19.69 -5.34
C LYS A 37 -6.81 20.39 -5.05
N LYS A 38 -6.83 21.72 -5.06
CA LYS A 38 -5.70 22.56 -4.60
C LYS A 38 -5.51 22.46 -3.08
N CYS A 39 -4.32 22.86 -2.60
CA CYS A 39 -4.07 22.97 -1.15
C CYS A 39 -5.00 24.00 -0.53
N SER A 40 -5.63 23.66 0.61
CA SER A 40 -6.41 24.62 1.41
C SER A 40 -5.56 25.76 1.97
N CYS A 41 -4.25 25.56 2.05
CA CYS A 41 -3.26 26.54 2.50
C CYS A 41 -2.96 27.67 1.48
N GLY A 42 -3.51 27.60 0.26
CA GLY A 42 -3.22 28.56 -0.81
C GLY A 42 -1.95 28.28 -1.62
N SER A 43 -1.19 27.23 -1.29
CA SER A 43 -0.04 26.79 -2.08
C SER A 43 -0.45 26.37 -3.50
N ASN A 44 0.37 26.76 -4.49
CA ASN A 44 0.20 26.40 -5.89
C ASN A 44 0.82 25.04 -6.26
N PHE A 45 1.50 24.37 -5.33
CA PHE A 45 2.02 23.02 -5.58
C PHE A 45 0.89 22.00 -5.72
N ARG A 46 1.13 20.95 -6.52
CA ARG A 46 0.23 19.80 -6.61
C ARG A 46 0.19 19.07 -5.26
N VAL A 47 -0.99 18.55 -4.91
CA VAL A 47 -1.19 17.82 -3.65
C VAL A 47 -1.14 16.33 -3.91
N ILE A 48 -0.25 15.61 -3.22
CA ILE A 48 -0.30 14.15 -3.19
C ILE A 48 -1.46 13.76 -2.27
N LYS A 49 -2.48 13.11 -2.84
CA LYS A 49 -3.65 12.64 -2.08
C LYS A 49 -3.31 11.39 -1.27
N GLN A 50 -2.55 10.47 -1.87
CA GLN A 50 -2.21 9.18 -1.27
C GLN A 50 -0.92 8.64 -1.88
N ILE A 51 -0.12 7.98 -1.06
CA ILE A 51 1.00 7.11 -1.45
C ILE A 51 0.53 5.68 -1.15
N GLN A 52 0.46 4.83 -2.17
CA GLN A 52 -0.13 3.49 -2.12
C GLN A 52 0.92 2.40 -1.90
N GLY A 53 2.18 2.77 -1.71
CA GLY A 53 3.31 1.85 -1.64
C GLY A 53 4.06 1.80 -2.96
N ARG A 54 4.66 0.65 -3.25
CA ARG A 54 5.55 0.46 -4.38
C ARG A 54 4.95 -0.48 -5.43
N ALA A 55 5.31 -0.26 -6.68
CA ALA A 55 4.87 -1.04 -7.84
C ALA A 55 5.56 -2.40 -7.93
N ASP A 56 6.71 -2.58 -7.28
CA ASP A 56 7.44 -3.84 -7.21
C ASP A 56 6.91 -4.77 -6.09
N ASP A 57 6.21 -4.23 -5.08
CA ASP A 57 5.69 -5.00 -3.93
C ASP A 57 4.16 -5.15 -4.01
N MET A 58 3.70 -6.09 -4.84
CA MET A 58 2.27 -6.33 -5.07
C MET A 58 1.87 -7.76 -4.65
N PHE A 59 0.73 -7.85 -3.97
CA PHE A 59 0.01 -9.10 -3.76
C PHE A 59 -1.00 -9.31 -4.88
N TRP A 60 -1.37 -10.55 -5.11
CA TRP A 60 -2.42 -10.96 -6.02
C TRP A 60 -3.67 -11.39 -5.28
N GLY A 61 -4.83 -10.98 -5.79
CA GLY A 61 -6.12 -11.44 -5.33
C GLY A 61 -6.99 -11.89 -6.50
N VAL A 62 -8.10 -12.53 -6.19
CA VAL A 62 -9.13 -12.90 -7.16
C VAL A 62 -10.41 -12.20 -6.78
N LYS A 63 -10.95 -11.39 -7.69
CA LYS A 63 -12.22 -10.70 -7.48
C LYS A 63 -13.34 -11.70 -7.29
N THR A 64 -14.16 -11.46 -6.27
CA THR A 64 -15.20 -12.40 -5.86
C THR A 64 -16.31 -12.53 -6.91
N ASP A 65 -16.61 -11.43 -7.60
CA ASP A 65 -17.69 -11.28 -8.58
C ASP A 65 -17.29 -11.75 -9.98
N THR A 66 -16.13 -11.32 -10.49
CA THR A 66 -15.72 -11.61 -11.88
C THR A 66 -14.79 -12.82 -12.01
N LYS A 67 -14.24 -13.32 -10.89
CA LYS A 67 -13.15 -14.32 -10.87
C LYS A 67 -11.87 -13.86 -11.57
N GLU A 68 -11.75 -12.57 -11.88
CA GLU A 68 -10.54 -12.02 -12.48
C GLU A 68 -9.45 -11.80 -11.44
N THR A 69 -8.21 -11.98 -11.86
CA THR A 69 -7.04 -11.65 -11.06
C THR A 69 -6.93 -10.13 -10.92
N GLN A 70 -6.56 -9.69 -9.72
CA GLN A 70 -6.29 -8.28 -9.42
C GLN A 70 -5.02 -8.13 -8.61
N PHE A 71 -4.45 -6.92 -8.68
CA PHE A 71 -3.34 -6.54 -7.85
C PHE A 71 -3.80 -5.83 -6.58
N ILE A 72 -3.09 -6.10 -5.49
CA ILE A 72 -3.32 -5.50 -4.19
C ILE A 72 -2.00 -4.93 -3.71
N PHE A 73 -1.98 -3.62 -3.52
CA PHE A 73 -0.79 -2.93 -3.03
C PHE A 73 -0.46 -3.34 -1.59
N GLN A 74 0.82 -3.51 -1.31
CA GLN A 74 1.31 -3.86 0.03
C GLN A 74 0.78 -2.94 1.14
N ASP A 75 0.60 -1.64 0.85
CA ASP A 75 0.12 -0.66 1.82
C ASP A 75 -1.26 -1.03 2.39
N TYR A 76 -2.13 -1.64 1.59
CA TYR A 76 -3.42 -2.11 2.11
C TYR A 76 -3.26 -3.28 3.08
N ILE A 77 -2.32 -4.18 2.83
CA ILE A 77 -1.99 -5.32 3.70
C ILE A 77 -1.39 -4.80 5.01
N SER A 78 -0.34 -4.01 4.92
CA SER A 78 0.37 -3.40 6.05
C SER A 78 -0.55 -2.59 6.94
N ARG A 79 -1.32 -1.65 6.36
CA ARG A 79 -2.27 -0.84 7.14
C ARG A 79 -3.33 -1.71 7.80
N THR A 80 -3.82 -2.74 7.13
CA THR A 80 -4.82 -3.64 7.70
C THR A 80 -4.26 -4.39 8.91
N ILE A 81 -3.04 -4.92 8.80
CA ILE A 81 -2.37 -5.63 9.91
C ILE A 81 -2.13 -4.68 11.08
N ILE A 82 -1.44 -3.56 10.85
CA ILE A 82 -1.04 -2.60 11.88
C ILE A 82 -2.27 -1.99 12.58
N SER A 83 -3.35 -1.70 11.84
CA SER A 83 -4.58 -1.13 12.42
C SER A 83 -5.51 -2.16 13.06
N THR A 84 -5.16 -3.45 13.05
CA THR A 84 -6.00 -4.49 13.68
C THR A 84 -5.83 -4.50 15.19
N SER A 85 -4.61 -4.35 15.70
CA SER A 85 -4.35 -4.34 17.12
C SER A 85 -3.03 -3.65 17.45
N GLU A 86 -3.01 -2.87 18.53
CA GLU A 86 -1.79 -2.29 19.10
C GLU A 86 -0.85 -3.33 19.73
N ASP A 87 -1.29 -4.58 19.84
CA ASP A 87 -0.51 -5.69 20.37
C ASP A 87 0.41 -6.35 19.35
N ILE A 88 0.27 -6.01 18.06
CA ILE A 88 1.14 -6.51 17.00
C ILE A 88 2.46 -5.72 17.06
N GLU A 89 3.57 -6.42 17.33
CA GLU A 89 4.90 -5.82 17.38
C GLU A 89 5.59 -5.89 16.02
N GLU A 90 5.53 -7.05 15.38
CA GLU A 90 6.13 -7.30 14.07
C GLU A 90 5.20 -8.15 13.21
N TYR A 91 5.36 -8.02 11.89
CA TYR A 91 4.65 -8.86 10.94
C TYR A 91 5.49 -9.18 9.71
N GLN A 92 5.17 -10.30 9.09
CA GLN A 92 5.63 -10.70 7.77
C GLN A 92 4.42 -11.22 6.99
N ALA A 93 4.27 -10.81 5.74
CA ALA A 93 3.27 -11.32 4.83
C ALA A 93 3.97 -11.83 3.56
N THR A 94 3.79 -13.11 3.25
CA THR A 94 4.36 -13.73 2.04
C THR A 94 3.26 -14.35 1.20
N GLN A 95 3.44 -14.30 -0.12
CA GLN A 95 2.53 -14.91 -1.07
C GLN A 95 3.34 -15.82 -2.01
N ASP A 96 3.20 -17.12 -1.80
CA ASP A 96 3.86 -18.12 -2.65
C ASP A 96 2.94 -18.61 -3.78
N SER A 97 1.63 -18.31 -3.70
CA SER A 97 0.64 -18.63 -4.73
C SER A 97 -0.43 -17.54 -4.86
N TYR A 98 -1.13 -17.49 -6.01
CA TYR A 98 -2.18 -16.49 -6.28
C TYR A 98 -3.38 -16.55 -5.30
N THR A 99 -3.52 -17.64 -4.54
CA THR A 99 -4.70 -17.90 -3.71
C THR A 99 -4.42 -17.92 -2.22
N GLU A 100 -3.15 -17.98 -1.82
CA GLU A 100 -2.76 -18.15 -0.42
C GLU A 100 -1.73 -17.13 0.01
N ILE A 101 -1.93 -16.61 1.23
CA ILE A 101 -0.99 -15.70 1.88
C ILE A 101 -0.70 -16.23 3.26
N THR A 102 0.59 -16.28 3.57
CA THR A 102 1.08 -16.67 4.89
C THR A 102 1.42 -15.42 5.68
N LEU A 103 0.93 -15.38 6.93
CA LEU A 103 1.19 -14.28 7.86
C LEU A 103 1.99 -14.79 9.05
N GLY A 104 3.19 -14.27 9.22
CA GLY A 104 3.94 -14.32 10.48
C GLY A 104 3.59 -13.10 11.31
N ILE A 105 3.12 -13.29 12.56
CA ILE A 105 2.76 -12.19 13.46
C ILE A 105 3.45 -12.40 14.80
N GLN A 106 4.19 -11.39 15.25
CA GLN A 106 4.68 -11.31 16.61
C GLN A 106 3.73 -10.43 17.44
N LEU A 107 3.31 -10.95 18.59
CA LEU A 107 2.41 -10.28 19.51
C LEU A 107 3.11 -9.99 20.83
N LYS A 108 2.68 -8.92 21.49
CA LYS A 108 3.01 -8.66 22.89
C LYS A 108 2.64 -9.86 23.77
N LYS A 109 3.33 -9.96 24.91
CA LYS A 109 3.01 -10.96 25.93
C LYS A 109 1.58 -10.73 26.45
N ASP A 110 0.86 -11.82 26.72
CA ASP A 110 -0.51 -11.84 27.23
C ASP A 110 -1.61 -11.35 26.26
N SER A 111 -1.26 -11.12 24.99
CA SER A 111 -2.23 -10.78 23.94
C SER A 111 -3.20 -11.92 23.62
N ASN A 112 -4.46 -11.57 23.31
CA ASN A 112 -5.45 -12.54 22.87
C ASN A 112 -5.23 -12.93 21.40
N LYS A 113 -4.33 -13.90 21.18
CA LYS A 113 -3.91 -14.37 19.86
C LYS A 113 -5.09 -14.81 18.98
N GLU A 114 -6.02 -15.60 19.50
CA GLU A 114 -7.14 -16.11 18.70
C GLU A 114 -8.06 -14.97 18.24
N ARG A 115 -8.38 -14.02 19.12
CA ARG A 115 -9.18 -12.84 18.74
C ARG A 115 -8.49 -12.02 17.64
N ILE A 116 -7.19 -11.77 17.77
CA ILE A 116 -6.43 -10.99 16.79
C ILE A 116 -6.37 -11.74 15.45
N LYS A 117 -6.14 -13.05 15.47
CA LYS A 117 -6.14 -13.91 14.28
C LYS A 117 -7.48 -13.85 13.56
N GLU A 118 -8.60 -14.00 14.25
CA GLU A 118 -9.94 -13.92 13.65
C GLU A 118 -10.17 -12.55 13.01
N GLN A 119 -9.81 -11.47 13.69
CA GLN A 119 -9.94 -10.11 13.16
C GLN A 119 -9.07 -9.89 11.92
N LEU A 120 -7.82 -10.36 11.93
CA LEU A 120 -6.91 -10.28 10.79
C LEU A 120 -7.48 -11.02 9.58
N ILE A 121 -7.94 -12.27 9.76
CA ILE A 121 -8.54 -13.06 8.69
C ILE A 121 -9.76 -12.34 8.11
N GLN A 122 -10.66 -11.86 8.96
CA GLN A 122 -11.87 -11.16 8.49
C GLN A 122 -11.55 -9.88 7.73
N ARG A 123 -10.62 -9.06 8.23
CA ARG A 123 -10.26 -7.78 7.62
C ARG A 123 -9.48 -7.98 6.31
N LEU A 124 -8.51 -8.89 6.29
CA LEU A 124 -7.73 -9.17 5.08
C LEU A 124 -8.61 -9.80 4.00
N LYS A 125 -9.53 -10.72 4.32
CA LYS A 125 -10.50 -11.23 3.33
C LYS A 125 -11.25 -10.10 2.60
N LYS A 126 -11.62 -9.02 3.30
CA LYS A 126 -12.26 -7.85 2.70
C LYS A 126 -11.34 -7.06 1.76
N VAL A 127 -10.04 -7.05 2.02
CA VAL A 127 -9.04 -6.44 1.13
C VAL A 127 -8.95 -7.23 -0.17
N PHE A 128 -8.92 -8.56 -0.09
CA PHE A 128 -8.81 -9.46 -1.25
C PHE A 128 -10.11 -9.63 -2.05
N SER A 129 -11.27 -9.35 -1.44
CA SER A 129 -12.59 -9.54 -2.06
C SER A 129 -13.13 -8.30 -2.78
N LYS A 130 -12.50 -7.13 -2.61
CA LYS A 130 -12.88 -5.88 -3.30
C LYS A 130 -12.53 -5.91 -4.78
#